data_AF-A0A956FLJ2-F1
#
_entry.id   AF-A0A956FLJ2-F1
#
_cell.length_a   1.000
_cell.length_b   1.000
_cell.length_c   1.000
_cell.angle_alpha   90.00
_cell.angle_beta   90.00
_cell.angle_gamma   90.00
#
_symmetry.space_group_name_H-M   'P 1'
#
loop_
_entity.id
_entity.type
_entity.pdbx_description
1 polymer ?
#
loop_
_entity_poly.entity_id
_entity_poly.type
_entity_poly.pdbx_seq_one_letter_code
_entity_poly.pdbx_strand_id
1 'polypeptide(L)'
;QDEEPDERLMRSIETKIDIPESRKDDFRREIMNYIGALAIEGKQFDFRTNERLYKALELKLFEDQKDSIKLTSLVSNVVDKEAQEKIEVVKQRLIRNYGYDEVSATDVLTYVASIFARGEIKGD
;
A
#
# COMPACT_ATOMS: atom_id res chain seq x y z
N GLN A 1 4.09 10.91 -32.62
CA GLN A 1 2.98 11.54 -31.90
C GLN A 1 3.48 11.71 -30.49
N ASP A 2 3.64 12.94 -30.04
CA ASP A 2 3.91 13.20 -28.62
C ASP A 2 2.59 12.90 -27.90
N GLU A 3 2.48 11.72 -27.28
CA GLU A 3 1.40 11.46 -26.35
C GLU A 3 1.51 12.46 -25.21
N GLU A 4 0.43 13.18 -24.94
CA GLU A 4 0.38 14.05 -23.79
C GLU A 4 0.60 13.20 -22.53
N PRO A 5 1.50 13.62 -21.63
CA PRO A 5 1.81 12.84 -20.45
C PRO A 5 0.57 12.74 -19.57
N ASP A 6 0.30 11.54 -19.04
CA ASP A 6 -0.83 11.32 -18.14
C ASP A 6 -0.61 12.08 -16.83
N GLU A 7 -1.22 13.27 -16.75
CA GLU A 7 -1.14 14.17 -15.61
C GLU A 7 -1.60 13.49 -14.32
N ARG A 8 -2.62 12.62 -14.41
CA ARG A 8 -3.16 11.92 -13.25
C ARG A 8 -2.14 10.93 -12.72
N LEU A 9 -1.49 10.16 -13.60
CA LEU A 9 -0.43 9.24 -13.23
C LEU A 9 0.77 9.98 -12.64
N MET A 10 1.24 11.05 -13.30
CA MET A 10 2.37 11.85 -12.81
C MET A 10 2.11 12.43 -11.41
N ARG A 11 0.95 13.06 -11.19
CA ARG A 11 0.56 13.56 -9.86
C ARG A 11 0.48 12.44 -8.83
N SER A 12 0.00 11.26 -9.20
CA SER A 12 -0.11 10.13 -8.27
C SER A 12 1.25 9.59 -7.80
N ILE A 13 2.32 9.81 -8.57
CA ILE A 13 3.70 9.48 -8.20
C ILE A 13 4.31 10.62 -7.37
N GLU A 14 4.21 11.85 -7.85
CA GLU A 14 4.78 13.05 -7.20
C GLU A 14 4.27 13.27 -5.77
N THR A 15 2.98 13.02 -5.54
CA THR A 15 2.37 13.16 -4.21
C THR A 15 2.87 12.12 -3.21
N LYS A 16 3.49 11.02 -3.64
CA LYS A 16 4.07 10.00 -2.73
C LYS A 16 5.32 10.48 -2.00
N ILE A 17 6.01 11.44 -2.57
CA ILE A 17 7.20 12.06 -1.98
C ILE A 17 6.93 13.53 -1.63
N ASP A 18 5.67 13.83 -1.31
CA ASP A 18 5.21 15.12 -0.79
C ASP A 18 5.53 16.32 -1.70
N ILE A 19 5.53 16.13 -3.03
CA ILE A 19 5.71 17.25 -3.97
C ILE A 19 4.40 18.05 -4.06
N PRO A 20 4.38 19.30 -3.57
CA PRO A 20 3.19 20.13 -3.65
C PRO A 20 2.89 20.51 -5.11
N GLU A 21 1.62 20.84 -5.39
CA GLU A 21 1.17 21.25 -6.73
C GLU A 21 2.02 22.39 -7.31
N SER A 22 2.42 23.35 -6.47
CA SER A 22 3.25 24.49 -6.85
C SER A 22 4.67 24.12 -7.32
N ARG A 23 5.15 22.92 -7.00
CA ARG A 23 6.50 22.44 -7.36
C ARG A 23 6.48 21.26 -8.33
N LYS A 24 5.32 20.88 -8.88
CA LYS A 24 5.23 19.77 -9.83
C LYS A 24 6.06 20.02 -11.08
N ASP A 25 5.97 21.24 -11.62
CA ASP A 25 6.66 21.60 -12.86
C ASP A 25 8.17 21.65 -12.65
N ASP A 26 8.62 22.13 -11.49
CA ASP A 26 10.04 22.12 -11.12
C ASP A 26 10.58 20.69 -11.04
N PHE A 27 9.84 19.79 -10.37
CA PHE A 27 10.24 18.40 -10.25
C PHE A 27 10.30 17.70 -11.62
N ARG A 28 9.30 17.90 -12.48
CA ARG A 28 9.29 17.33 -13.84
C ARG A 28 10.45 17.85 -14.69
N ARG A 29 10.73 19.16 -14.60
CA ARG A 29 11.88 19.78 -15.28
C ARG A 29 13.20 19.20 -14.77
N GLU A 30 13.33 18.97 -13.47
CA GLU A 30 14.51 18.34 -12.86
C GLU A 30 14.74 16.93 -13.45
N ILE A 31 13.70 16.11 -13.55
CA ILE A 31 13.77 14.78 -14.16
C ILE A 31 14.11 14.85 -15.66
N MET A 32 13.45 15.75 -16.41
CA MET A 32 13.73 15.93 -17.84
C MET A 32 15.16 16.41 -18.10
N ASN A 33 15.68 17.33 -17.28
CA ASN A 33 17.06 17.78 -17.36
C ASN A 33 18.04 16.64 -17.06
N TYR A 34 17.71 15.79 -16.09
CA TYR A 34 18.52 14.62 -15.77
C TYR A 34 18.56 13.60 -16.92
N ILE A 35 17.40 13.29 -17.51
CA ILE A 35 17.30 12.44 -18.71
C ILE A 35 18.10 13.05 -19.86
N GLY A 36 17.95 14.35 -20.10
CA GLY A 36 18.64 15.09 -21.16
C GLY A 36 20.16 15.06 -21.01
N ALA A 37 20.66 15.26 -19.79
CA ALA A 37 22.10 15.18 -19.49
C ALA A 37 22.66 13.77 -19.79
N LEU A 38 21.96 12.72 -19.37
CA LEU A 38 22.35 11.34 -19.67
C LEU A 38 22.34 11.03 -21.18
N ALA A 39 21.33 11.52 -21.90
CA ALA A 39 21.22 11.35 -23.34
C ALA A 39 22.38 12.02 -24.10
N ILE A 40 22.81 13.22 -23.66
CA ILE A 40 23.98 13.92 -24.23
C ILE A 40 25.27 13.11 -24.01
N GLU A 41 25.39 12.45 -22.85
CA GLU A 41 26.52 11.57 -22.53
C GLU A 41 26.44 10.19 -23.23
N GLY A 42 25.41 9.93 -24.04
CA GLY A 42 25.17 8.64 -24.68
C GLY A 42 24.78 7.52 -23.71
N LYS A 43 24.37 7.88 -22.49
CA LYS A 43 23.94 6.93 -21.44
C LYS A 43 22.43 6.74 -21.49
N GLN A 44 21.99 5.55 -21.10
CA GLN A 44 20.56 5.28 -20.93
C GLN A 44 20.08 5.80 -19.58
N PHE A 45 18.85 6.30 -19.56
CA PHE A 45 18.19 6.69 -18.33
C PHE A 45 17.79 5.45 -17.52
N ASP A 46 18.15 5.44 -16.24
CA ASP A 46 17.71 4.46 -15.27
C ASP A 46 17.04 5.19 -14.11
N PHE A 47 15.75 4.91 -13.87
CA PHE A 47 14.99 5.56 -12.80
C PHE A 47 15.58 5.29 -11.40
N ARG A 48 16.37 4.22 -11.24
CA ARG A 48 17.00 3.84 -9.96
C ARG A 48 18.15 4.75 -9.56
N THR A 49 18.71 5.52 -10.50
CA THR A 49 19.83 6.43 -10.21
C THR A 49 19.37 7.76 -9.60
N ASN A 50 18.07 8.05 -9.65
CA ASN A 50 17.48 9.20 -8.96
C ASN A 50 16.69 8.70 -7.74
N GLU A 51 17.22 8.92 -6.53
CA GLU A 51 16.61 8.42 -5.29
C GLU A 51 15.19 8.96 -5.08
N ARG A 52 14.92 10.21 -5.45
CA ARG A 52 13.60 10.83 -5.28
C ARG A 52 12.57 10.16 -6.19
N LEU A 53 12.91 9.99 -7.46
CA LEU A 53 12.03 9.32 -8.42
C LEU A 53 11.86 7.83 -8.08
N TYR A 54 12.94 7.15 -7.71
CA TYR A 54 12.91 5.75 -7.30
C TYR A 54 11.96 5.53 -6.12
N LYS A 55 12.09 6.33 -5.05
CA LYS A 55 11.21 6.26 -3.88
C LYS A 55 9.75 6.57 -4.23
N ALA A 56 9.51 7.55 -5.10
CA ALA A 56 8.17 7.90 -5.54
C ALA A 56 7.49 6.74 -6.29
N LEU A 57 8.22 6.10 -7.20
CA LEU A 57 7.75 4.94 -7.95
C LEU A 57 7.55 3.71 -7.05
N GLU A 58 8.45 3.46 -6.11
CA GLU A 58 8.33 2.37 -5.14
C GLU A 58 7.08 2.53 -4.26
N LEU A 59 6.88 3.71 -3.69
CA LEU A 59 5.69 4.02 -2.88
C LEU A 59 4.39 3.91 -3.69
N LYS A 60 4.43 4.34 -4.97
CA LYS A 60 3.28 4.21 -5.86
C LYS A 60 2.98 2.74 -6.17
N LEU A 61 3.99 1.96 -6.51
CA LEU A 61 3.86 0.54 -6.80
C LEU A 61 3.37 -0.25 -5.58
N PHE A 62 3.86 0.10 -4.38
CA PHE A 62 3.38 -0.47 -3.14
C PHE A 62 1.92 -0.14 -2.87
N GLU A 63 1.50 1.11 -3.10
CA GLU A 63 0.08 1.49 -2.97
C GLU A 63 -0.81 0.72 -3.94
N ASP A 64 -0.43 0.66 -5.21
CA ASP A 64 -1.22 -0.02 -6.26
C ASP A 64 -1.33 -1.52 -6.00
N GLN A 65 -0.29 -2.12 -5.39
CA GLN A 65 -0.30 -3.52 -5.00
C GLN A 65 -0.85 -3.77 -3.59
N LYS A 66 -1.11 -2.74 -2.78
CA LYS A 66 -1.48 -2.88 -1.36
C LYS A 66 -2.70 -3.77 -1.15
N ASP A 67 -3.72 -3.65 -2.01
CA ASP A 67 -4.94 -4.44 -1.89
C ASP A 67 -4.75 -5.88 -2.41
N SER A 68 -3.87 -6.07 -3.40
CA SER A 68 -3.45 -7.39 -3.85
C SER A 68 -2.59 -8.11 -2.80
N ILE A 69 -1.71 -7.38 -2.11
CA ILE A 69 -0.83 -7.88 -1.04
C ILE A 69 -1.65 -8.21 0.21
N LYS A 70 -2.67 -7.41 0.55
CA LYS A 70 -3.58 -7.73 1.66
C LYS A 70 -4.38 -9.00 1.39
N LEU A 71 -4.90 -9.20 0.19
CA LEU A 71 -5.71 -10.39 -0.11
C LEU A 71 -4.85 -11.66 -0.11
N THR A 72 -3.65 -11.62 -0.67
CA THR A 72 -2.74 -12.79 -0.61
C THR A 72 -2.13 -12.98 0.78
N SER A 73 -1.76 -11.93 1.52
CA SER A 73 -1.20 -12.08 2.88
C SER A 73 -2.25 -12.46 3.93
N LEU A 74 -3.51 -12.03 3.81
CA LEU A 74 -4.62 -12.49 4.67
C LEU A 74 -5.00 -13.94 4.38
N VAL A 75 -4.79 -14.42 3.14
CA VAL A 75 -5.22 -15.77 2.73
C VAL A 75 -4.08 -16.79 2.77
N SER A 76 -2.79 -16.40 2.70
CA SER A 76 -1.72 -17.36 2.42
C SER A 76 -0.59 -17.51 3.45
N ASN A 77 -0.22 -16.52 4.28
CA ASN A 77 0.96 -16.69 5.15
C ASN A 77 0.84 -16.00 6.51
N VAL A 78 0.83 -16.84 7.55
CA VAL A 78 1.11 -16.57 8.97
C VAL A 78 -0.08 -16.07 9.83
N VAL A 79 -1.07 -16.94 10.02
CA VAL A 79 -1.54 -17.15 11.39
C VAL A 79 -0.64 -18.24 11.97
N ASP A 80 0.25 -17.84 12.88
CA ASP A 80 1.07 -18.76 13.68
C ASP A 80 0.16 -19.87 14.26
N LYS A 81 0.61 -21.13 14.31
CA LYS A 81 -0.23 -22.23 14.84
C LYS A 81 -0.74 -21.90 16.24
N GLU A 82 0.10 -21.25 17.05
CA GLU A 82 -0.27 -20.78 18.38
C GLU A 82 -1.36 -19.69 18.35
N ALA A 83 -1.32 -18.79 17.37
CA ALA A 83 -2.35 -17.77 17.18
C ALA A 83 -3.67 -18.40 16.70
N GLN A 84 -3.61 -19.40 15.82
CA GLN A 84 -4.79 -20.12 15.34
C GLN A 84 -5.47 -20.88 16.48
N GLU A 85 -4.69 -21.52 17.35
CA GLU A 85 -5.21 -22.18 18.56
C GLU A 85 -5.89 -21.19 19.50
N LYS A 86 -5.30 -20.01 19.72
CA LYS A 86 -5.92 -18.95 20.54
C LYS A 86 -7.23 -18.45 19.94
N ILE A 87 -7.27 -18.23 18.62
CA ILE A 87 -8.49 -17.84 17.91
C ILE A 87 -9.58 -18.90 18.08
N GLU A 88 -9.22 -20.17 17.96
CA GLU A 88 -10.17 -21.27 18.10
C GLU A 88 -10.72 -21.37 19.54
N VAL A 89 -9.88 -21.16 20.56
CA VAL A 89 -10.34 -21.09 21.97
C VAL A 89 -11.35 -19.95 22.17
N VAL A 90 -11.13 -18.79 21.56
CA VAL A 90 -12.06 -17.65 21.66
C VAL A 90 -13.36 -17.96 20.92
N LYS A 91 -13.29 -18.53 19.72
CA LYS A 91 -14.45 -18.98 18.94
C LYS A 91 -15.31 -19.97 19.72
N GLN A 92 -14.69 -20.98 20.33
CA GLN A 92 -15.41 -21.94 21.18
C GLN A 92 -16.07 -21.29 22.40
N ARG A 93 -15.44 -20.27 23.01
CA ARG A 93 -16.05 -19.51 24.11
C ARG A 93 -17.25 -18.69 23.64
N LEU A 94 -17.18 -18.07 22.47
CA LEU A 94 -18.31 -17.34 21.88
C LEU A 94 -19.51 -18.26 21.66
N ILE A 95 -19.27 -19.46 21.11
CA ILE A 95 -20.31 -20.46 20.89
C ILE A 95 -20.91 -20.93 22.22
N ARG A 96 -20.06 -21.37 23.16
CA ARG A 96 -20.50 -22.00 24.41
C ARG A 96 -21.20 -21.03 25.37
N ASN A 97 -20.68 -19.81 25.50
CA ASN A 97 -21.11 -18.88 26.55
C ASN A 97 -22.08 -17.81 26.05
N TYR A 98 -22.09 -17.54 24.74
CA TYR A 98 -22.87 -16.46 24.15
C TYR A 98 -23.80 -16.92 23.02
N GLY A 99 -23.85 -18.22 22.71
CA GLY A 99 -24.82 -18.79 21.78
C GLY A 99 -24.55 -18.49 20.31
N TYR A 100 -23.33 -18.10 19.96
CA TYR A 100 -22.93 -17.93 18.57
C TYR A 100 -22.90 -19.28 17.86
N ASP A 101 -23.17 -19.28 16.57
CA ASP A 101 -22.82 -20.40 15.70
C ASP A 101 -21.38 -20.24 15.16
N GLU A 102 -20.91 -21.25 14.45
CA GLU A 102 -19.53 -21.29 13.98
C GLU A 102 -19.19 -20.15 13.00
N VAL A 103 -20.17 -19.78 12.17
CA VAL A 103 -20.03 -18.77 11.12
C VAL A 103 -20.02 -17.38 11.74
N SER A 104 -21.02 -17.07 12.56
CA SER A 104 -21.15 -15.79 13.25
C SER A 104 -19.99 -15.50 14.21
N ALA A 105 -19.46 -16.51 14.92
CA ALA A 105 -18.27 -16.33 15.75
C ALA A 105 -17.03 -15.94 14.92
N THR A 106 -16.89 -16.52 13.72
CA THR A 106 -15.79 -16.21 12.80
C THR A 106 -15.94 -14.81 12.19
N ASP A 107 -17.16 -14.44 11.82
CA ASP A 107 -17.46 -13.13 11.23
C ASP A 107 -17.22 -11.99 12.21
N VAL A 108 -17.61 -12.16 13.48
CA VAL A 108 -17.36 -11.16 14.52
C VAL A 108 -15.86 -10.98 14.76
N LEU A 109 -15.09 -12.06 14.85
CA LEU A 109 -13.64 -11.98 15.03
C LEU A 109 -12.95 -11.27 13.85
N THR A 110 -13.40 -11.56 12.63
CA THR A 110 -12.91 -10.89 11.41
C THR A 110 -13.28 -9.40 11.41
N TYR A 111 -14.50 -9.07 11.80
CA TYR A 111 -14.98 -7.70 11.88
C TYR A 111 -14.18 -6.87 12.88
N VAL A 112 -13.96 -7.40 14.10
CA VAL A 112 -13.14 -6.75 15.13
C VAL A 112 -11.70 -6.57 14.64
N ALA A 113 -11.08 -7.60 14.05
CA ALA A 113 -9.75 -7.49 13.47
C ALA A 113 -9.66 -6.38 12.41
N SER A 114 -10.71 -6.22 11.61
CA SER A 114 -10.79 -5.15 10.60
C SER A 114 -10.85 -3.74 11.22
N ILE A 115 -11.52 -3.56 12.36
CA ILE A 115 -11.58 -2.28 13.09
C ILE A 115 -10.20 -1.92 13.63
N PHE A 116 -9.51 -2.88 14.26
CA PHE A 116 -8.15 -2.69 14.74
C PHE A 116 -7.20 -2.32 13.60
N ALA A 117 -7.31 -2.99 12.44
CA ALA A 117 -6.48 -2.71 11.27
C ALA A 117 -6.75 -1.32 10.64
N ARG A 118 -7.96 -0.78 10.79
CA ARG A 118 -8.31 0.58 10.36
C ARG A 118 -7.96 1.66 11.38
N GLY A 119 -7.56 1.30 12.60
CA GLY A 119 -7.22 2.25 13.66
C GLY A 119 -8.43 3.02 14.22
N GLU A 120 -9.66 2.52 14.01
CA GLU A 120 -10.91 3.17 14.41
C GLU A 120 -11.25 2.95 15.89
N ILE A 121 -10.25 2.98 16.77
CA ILE A 121 -10.47 2.95 18.22
C ILE A 121 -10.47 4.40 18.70
N LYS A 122 -11.58 5.11 18.49
CA LYS A 122 -11.83 6.33 19.25
C LYS A 122 -12.10 5.91 20.69
N GLY A 123 -11.10 6.10 21.55
CA GLY A 123 -11.29 6.04 22.99
C GLY A 123 -12.18 7.20 23.41
N ASP A 124 -13.24 6.88 24.15
CA ASP A 124 -13.88 7.83 25.06
C ASP A 124 -13.05 7.96 26.35
#